data_AF-A0A5E4IJF5-F1
#
_entry.id   AF-A0A5E4IJF5-F1
#
_cell.length_a   1.000
_cell.length_b   1.000
_cell.length_c   1.000
_cell.angle_alpha   90.00
_cell.angle_beta   90.00
_cell.angle_gamma   90.00
#
_symmetry.space_group_name_H-M   'P 1'
#
loop_
_entity.id
_entity.type
_entity.pdbx_description
1 polymer ?
#
loop_
_entity_poly.entity_id
_entity_poly.type
_entity_poly.pdbx_seq_one_letter_code
_entity_poly.pdbx_strand_id
1 'polypeptide(L)'
;MIETINFAKQLNPDFAIFSIATLFPGTELYNLSLSEGFSKPLIYGSQYSPCVYESSNFNRQELEHMRKKALREFYLRPKFFLQRVLRIRTWTEFKTSLKAGYSIFST
;
A
#
# COMPACT_ATOMS: atom_id res chain seq x y z
N MET A 1 3.29 7.06 9.86
CA MET A 1 3.64 6.09 8.80
C MET A 1 4.89 5.29 9.09
N ILE A 2 6.04 5.91 9.41
CA ILE A 2 7.29 5.17 9.70
C ILE A 2 7.08 4.16 10.83
N GLU A 3 6.39 4.56 11.91
CA GLU A 3 6.02 3.67 13.01
C GLU A 3 5.18 2.48 12.54
N THR A 4 4.18 2.70 11.68
CA THR A 4 3.35 1.64 11.08
C THR A 4 4.19 0.65 10.27
N ILE A 5 5.16 1.15 9.50
CA ILE A 5 6.08 0.30 8.72
C ILE A 5 6.92 -0.55 9.69
N ASN A 6 7.49 0.06 10.73
CA ASN A 6 8.30 -0.63 11.73
C ASN A 6 7.50 -1.68 12.51
N PHE A 7 6.26 -1.37 12.88
CA PHE A 7 5.37 -2.32 13.52
C PHE A 7 5.09 -3.53 12.60
N ALA A 8 4.81 -3.28 11.31
CA ALA A 8 4.65 -4.34 10.33
C ALA A 8 5.95 -5.14 10.06
N LYS A 9 7.14 -4.53 10.27
CA LYS A 9 8.44 -5.24 10.27
C LYS A 9 8.56 -6.21 11.42
N GLN A 10 8.20 -5.75 12.61
CA GLN A 10 8.29 -6.52 13.84
C GLN A 10 7.32 -7.69 13.85
N LEU A 11 6.06 -7.48 13.41
CA LEU A 11 5.04 -8.53 13.33
C LEU A 11 5.42 -9.67 12.36
N ASN A 12 6.21 -9.35 11.32
CA ASN A 12 6.67 -10.29 10.30
C ASN A 12 5.55 -11.14 9.66
N PRO A 13 4.46 -10.54 9.13
CA PRO A 13 3.41 -11.29 8.46
C PRO A 13 3.85 -11.76 7.06
N ASP A 14 3.16 -12.76 6.52
CA ASP A 14 3.41 -13.29 5.17
C ASP A 14 3.03 -12.31 4.05
N PHE A 15 2.13 -11.37 4.34
CA PHE A 15 1.76 -10.27 3.44
C PHE A 15 1.35 -9.04 4.25
N ALA A 16 1.46 -7.87 3.65
CA ALA A 16 0.93 -6.62 4.19
C ALA A 16 0.40 -5.72 3.08
N ILE A 17 -0.71 -5.05 3.37
CA ILE A 17 -1.32 -4.07 2.48
C ILE A 17 -1.20 -2.71 3.16
N PHE A 18 -0.62 -1.75 2.45
CA PHE A 18 -0.60 -0.35 2.85
C PHE A 18 -1.53 0.42 1.91
N SER A 19 -2.69 0.81 2.41
CA SER A 19 -3.67 1.60 1.67
C SER A 19 -3.66 3.05 2.14
N ILE A 20 -4.00 3.95 1.22
CA ILE A 20 -4.32 5.33 1.55
C ILE A 20 -5.82 5.38 1.82
N ALA A 21 -6.23 6.13 2.84
CA ALA A 21 -7.64 6.27 3.19
C ALA A 21 -8.42 6.89 2.03
N THR A 22 -9.48 6.19 1.62
CA THR A 22 -10.40 6.66 0.59
C THR A 22 -11.58 7.38 1.24
N LEU A 23 -11.91 8.57 0.73
CA LEU A 23 -13.06 9.35 1.15
C LEU A 23 -14.36 8.74 0.60
N PHE A 24 -15.00 7.87 1.40
CA PHE A 24 -16.28 7.28 1.04
C PHE A 24 -17.46 8.17 1.46
N PRO A 25 -18.40 8.50 0.55
CA PRO A 25 -19.58 9.30 0.89
C PRO A 25 -20.34 8.75 2.11
N GLY A 26 -20.72 9.63 3.02
CA GLY A 26 -21.42 9.27 4.25
C GLY A 26 -20.54 8.82 5.42
N THR A 27 -19.21 8.71 5.23
CA THR A 27 -18.27 8.52 6.34
C THR A 27 -17.94 9.84 7.04
N GLU A 28 -17.55 9.77 8.32
CA GLU A 28 -17.13 10.95 9.08
C GLU A 28 -15.94 11.66 8.42
N LEU A 29 -14.95 10.90 7.95
CA LEU A 29 -13.78 11.43 7.25
C LEU A 29 -14.16 12.18 5.96
N TYR A 30 -15.19 11.70 5.26
CA TYR A 30 -15.75 12.39 4.10
C TYR A 30 -16.39 13.73 4.49
N ASN A 31 -17.21 13.75 5.54
CA ASN A 31 -17.85 14.98 6.00
C ASN A 31 -16.83 16.02 6.48
N LEU A 32 -15.78 15.58 7.19
CA LEU A 32 -14.67 16.43 7.63
C LEU A 32 -13.96 17.08 6.43
N SER A 33 -13.68 16.30 5.39
CA SER A 33 -13.05 16.81 4.17
C SER A 33 -13.88 17.91 3.51
N LEU A 34 -15.21 17.78 3.49
CA LEU A 34 -16.11 18.80 2.95
C LEU A 34 -16.13 20.07 3.81
N SER A 35 -16.13 19.94 5.14
CA SER A 35 -16.16 21.11 6.04
C SER A 35 -14.89 21.96 5.97
N GLU A 36 -13.76 21.35 5.61
CA GLU A 36 -12.46 22.02 5.49
C GLU A 36 -12.21 22.59 4.09
N GLY A 37 -13.21 22.56 3.22
CA GLY A 37 -13.13 23.17 1.89
C GLY A 37 -12.40 22.31 0.85
N PHE A 38 -12.16 21.02 1.12
CA PHE A 38 -11.67 20.10 0.10
C PHE A 38 -12.81 19.84 -0.89
N SER A 39 -12.79 20.62 -1.97
CA SER A 39 -13.86 20.68 -2.94
C SER A 39 -13.91 19.42 -3.79
N LYS A 40 -14.97 18.64 -3.52
CA LYS A 40 -15.50 17.52 -4.30
C LYS A 40 -14.54 16.33 -4.43
N PRO A 41 -14.91 15.16 -3.88
CA PRO A 41 -14.27 13.92 -4.26
C PRO A 41 -14.42 13.76 -5.76
N LEU A 42 -13.30 13.82 -6.47
CA LEU A 42 -13.25 13.35 -7.84
C LEU A 42 -13.68 11.87 -7.79
N ILE A 43 -14.92 11.61 -8.23
CA ILE A 43 -15.40 10.27 -8.53
C ILE A 43 -14.61 9.80 -9.75
N TYR A 44 -13.36 9.39 -9.57
CA TYR A 44 -12.67 8.58 -10.57
C TYR A 44 -12.91 7.14 -10.20
N GLY A 45 -13.93 6.56 -10.85
CA GLY A 45 -14.44 5.20 -10.70
C GLY A 45 -13.46 4.11 -11.12
N SER A 46 -12.24 4.12 -10.58
CA SER A 46 -11.32 3.00 -10.67
C SER A 46 -10.73 2.72 -9.29
N GLN A 47 -10.62 1.43 -8.94
CA GLN A 47 -9.95 0.95 -7.73
C GLN A 47 -8.49 1.44 -7.60
N TYR A 48 -7.96 2.08 -8.64
CA TYR A 48 -6.56 2.49 -8.79
C TYR A 48 -6.30 3.97 -8.50
N SER A 49 -7.34 4.77 -8.23
CA SER A 49 -7.17 6.21 -7.96
C SER A 49 -8.10 6.66 -6.83
N PRO A 50 -7.80 6.32 -5.57
CA PRO A 50 -8.66 6.66 -4.44
C PRO A 50 -8.85 8.17 -4.34
N CYS A 51 -10.03 8.65 -3.96
CA CYS A 51 -10.18 10.02 -3.53
C CYS A 51 -9.53 10.16 -2.16
N VAL A 52 -8.47 10.96 -2.08
CA VAL A 52 -7.62 11.08 -0.91
C VAL A 52 -7.91 12.41 -0.24
N TYR A 53 -7.95 12.39 1.09
CA TYR A 53 -7.95 13.60 1.89
C TYR A 53 -6.58 14.29 1.75
N GLU A 54 -6.57 15.44 1.10
CA GLU A 54 -5.42 16.34 1.10
C GLU A 54 -5.56 17.28 2.30
N SER A 55 -4.46 17.68 2.92
CA SER A 55 -4.46 18.68 3.98
C SER A 55 -3.24 19.58 3.84
N SER A 56 -3.12 20.62 4.68
CA SER A 56 -1.90 21.42 4.75
C SER A 56 -0.66 20.61 5.12
N ASN A 57 -0.84 19.44 5.76
CA ASN A 57 0.25 18.59 6.23
C ASN A 57 0.67 17.53 5.21
N PHE A 58 -0.18 17.20 4.23
CA PHE A 58 0.13 16.18 3.22
C PHE A 58 -0.75 16.31 1.98
N ASN A 59 -0.12 16.18 0.82
CA ASN A 59 -0.83 16.08 -0.46
C ASN A 59 -0.89 14.62 -0.97
N ARG A 60 -1.68 14.37 -2.02
CA ARG A 60 -1.82 13.04 -2.61
C ARG A 60 -0.50 12.42 -3.05
N GLN A 61 0.42 13.20 -3.61
CA GLN A 61 1.70 12.69 -4.12
C GLN A 61 2.59 12.20 -2.98
N GLU A 62 2.60 12.91 -1.85
CA GLU A 62 3.33 12.51 -0.64
C GLU A 62 2.77 11.22 -0.05
N LEU A 63 1.44 11.09 0.03
CA LEU A 63 0.79 9.87 0.50
C LEU A 63 1.10 8.67 -0.40
N GLU A 64 1.08 8.85 -1.72
CA GLU A 64 1.50 7.81 -2.67
C GLU A 64 2.99 7.47 -2.56
N HIS A 65 3.85 8.46 -2.37
CA HIS A 65 5.28 8.25 -2.12
C HIS A 65 5.49 7.42 -0.84
N MET A 66 4.80 7.78 0.24
CA MET A 66 4.86 7.08 1.52
C MET A 66 4.33 5.65 1.41
N ARG A 67 3.24 5.42 0.66
CA ARG A 67 2.71 4.09 0.37
C ARG A 67 3.74 3.23 -0.39
N LYS A 68 4.34 3.77 -1.45
CA LYS A 68 5.39 3.08 -2.23
C LYS A 68 6.61 2.76 -1.37
N LYS A 69 7.04 3.70 -0.51
CA LYS A 69 8.14 3.49 0.43
C LYS A 69 7.82 2.37 1.41
N ALA A 70 6.61 2.36 1.99
CA ALA A 70 6.15 1.31 2.89
C ALA A 70 6.17 -0.07 2.25
N LEU A 71 5.66 -0.19 1.01
CA LEU A 71 5.70 -1.44 0.26
C LEU A 71 7.14 -1.90 0.00
N ARG A 72 8.02 -1.02 -0.45
CA ARG A 72 9.44 -1.35 -0.69
C ARG A 72 10.13 -1.80 0.59
N GLU A 73 10.03 -1.03 1.67
CA GLU A 73 10.59 -1.41 2.96
C GLU A 73 9.95 -2.66 3.56
N PHE A 74 8.72 -3.00 3.17
CA PHE A 74 8.07 -4.23 3.58
C PHE A 74 8.59 -5.46 2.83
N TYR A 75 8.53 -5.42 1.51
CA TYR A 75 8.76 -6.58 0.67
C TYR A 75 10.24 -6.80 0.32
N LEU A 76 11.09 -5.76 0.39
CA LEU A 76 12.53 -5.88 0.12
C LEU A 76 13.36 -6.29 1.35
N ARG A 77 12.72 -6.71 2.45
CA ARG A 77 13.44 -7.16 3.65
C ARG A 77 14.13 -8.49 3.36
N PRO A 78 15.42 -8.65 3.68
CA PRO A 78 16.14 -9.92 3.50
C PRO A 78 15.41 -11.10 4.17
N LYS A 79 14.89 -10.90 5.39
CA LYS A 79 14.14 -11.92 6.13
C LYS A 79 12.87 -12.38 5.39
N PHE A 80 12.12 -11.45 4.77
CA PHE A 80 10.92 -11.78 4.00
C PHE A 80 11.27 -12.63 2.78
N PHE A 81 12.31 -12.21 2.03
CA PHE A 81 12.77 -12.94 0.86
C PHE A 81 13.26 -14.35 1.22
N LEU A 82 14.09 -14.48 2.26
CA LEU A 82 14.58 -15.77 2.73
C LEU A 82 13.45 -16.70 3.18
N GLN A 83 12.49 -16.19 3.96
CA GLN A 83 11.31 -16.96 4.36
C GLN A 83 10.49 -17.44 3.16
N ARG A 84 10.33 -16.58 2.13
CA ARG A 84 9.62 -16.93 0.90
C ARG A 84 10.34 -18.01 0.12
N VAL A 85 11.66 -17.90 -0.06
CA VAL A 85 12.49 -18.87 -0.81
C VAL A 85 12.54 -20.21 -0.08
N LEU A 86 12.75 -20.23 1.25
CA LEU A 86 12.81 -21.45 2.04
C LEU A 86 11.47 -22.21 2.12
N ARG A 87 10.34 -21.53 1.87
CA ARG A 87 9.03 -22.18 1.81
C ARG A 87 8.77 -22.91 0.49
N ILE A 88 9.53 -22.64 -0.57
CA ILE A 88 9.36 -23.29 -1.87
C ILE A 88 9.85 -24.74 -1.75
N ARG A 89 8.94 -25.69 -1.92
CA ARG A 89 9.25 -27.13 -1.82
C ARG A 89 9.23 -27.84 -3.16
N THR A 90 8.64 -27.23 -4.18
CA THR A 90 8.49 -27.84 -5.51
C THR A 90 9.00 -26.94 -6.63
N TRP A 91 9.44 -27.56 -7.73
CA TRP A 91 9.88 -26.84 -8.93
C TRP A 91 8.75 -26.02 -9.58
N THR A 92 7.51 -26.46 -9.39
CA THR A 92 6.30 -25.75 -9.82
C THR A 92 6.09 -24.48 -9.01
N GLU A 93 6.20 -24.54 -7.67
CA GLU A 93 6.12 -23.36 -6.79
C GLU A 93 7.21 -22.34 -7.09
N PHE A 94 8.42 -22.81 -7.40
CA PHE A 94 9.53 -21.95 -7.80
C PHE A 94 9.21 -21.16 -9.08
N LYS A 95 8.77 -21.85 -10.15
CA LYS A 95 8.39 -21.21 -11.43
C LYS A 95 7.23 -20.22 -11.26
N THR A 96 6.21 -20.57 -10.47
CA THR A 96 5.07 -19.68 -10.20
C THR A 96 5.50 -18.45 -9.41
N SER A 97 6.36 -18.62 -8.40
CA SER A 97 6.88 -17.51 -7.59
C SER A 97 7.76 -16.55 -8.41
N LEU A 98 8.59 -17.07 -9.30
CA LEU A 98 9.39 -16.26 -10.23
C LEU A 98 8.51 -15.48 -11.21
N LYS A 99 7.49 -16.11 -11.79
CA LYS A 99 6.56 -15.46 -12.70
C LYS A 99 5.80 -14.32 -12.02
N ALA A 100 5.33 -14.55 -10.79
CA ALA A 100 4.65 -13.54 -9.98
C ALA A 100 5.58 -12.39 -9.55
N GLY A 101 6.85 -12.69 -9.21
CA GLY A 101 7.85 -11.67 -8.93
C GLY A 101 8.13 -10.79 -10.15
N TYR A 102 8.33 -11.40 -11.32
CA TYR A 102 8.61 -10.68 -12.57
C TYR A 102 7.45 -9.77 -12.99
N SER A 103 6.18 -10.19 -12.82
CA SER A 103 5.02 -9.36 -13.18
C SER A 103 4.89 -8.07 -12.35
N ILE A 104 5.44 -8.06 -11.13
CA ILE A 104 5.43 -6.87 -10.27
C ILE A 104 6.47 -5.84 -10.75
N PHE A 105 7.55 -6.27 -11.41
CA PHE A 105 8.56 -5.37 -11.97
C PHE A 105 8.26 -4.93 -13.41
N SER A 106 7.38 -5.63 -14.12
CA SER A 106 6.98 -5.33 -15.50
C SER A 106 5.72 -4.47 -15.62
N THR A 107 5.20 -3.94 -14.51
CA THR A 107 4.03 -3.03 -14.45
C THR A 107 4.47 -1.70 -13.86
#